data_AF-A0A9D4K4D7-F1
#
_entry.id   AF-A0A9D4K4D7-F1
#
_cell.length_a   1.000
_cell.length_b   1.000
_cell.length_c   1.000
_cell.angle_alpha   90.00
_cell.angle_beta   90.00
_cell.angle_gamma   90.00
#
_symmetry.space_group_name_H-M   'P 1'
#
loop_
_entity.id
_entity.type
_entity.pdbx_description
1 polymer ?
#
loop_
_entity_poly.entity_id
_entity_poly.type
_entity_poly.pdbx_seq_one_letter_code
_entity_poly.pdbx_strand_id
1 'polypeptide(L)'
;MDDYTVNIFPPSVMDISVTCEEAKQEFFSLTPDQIRQLERMTIGQSDSERWKKARKYRLTASNFHKVFKMKATTNPKVTLETLLYKNVRQTPAMAFGIAKGGSPTLHQCNRNSAHEERPCCRF
;
A
#
# COMPACT_ATOMS: atom_id res chain seq x y z
N MET A 1 17.55 20.42 -3.28
CA MET A 1 16.19 20.91 -3.60
C MET A 1 15.87 20.25 -4.92
N ASP A 2 15.34 19.03 -4.87
CA ASP A 2 15.02 18.31 -6.10
C ASP A 2 13.63 18.75 -6.54
N ASP A 3 13.59 19.31 -7.74
CA ASP A 3 12.45 19.84 -8.47
C ASP A 3 11.42 18.73 -8.72
N TYR A 4 10.47 18.58 -7.80
CA TYR A 4 9.32 17.68 -7.95
C TYR A 4 8.31 18.36 -8.87
N THR A 5 8.61 18.35 -10.18
CA THR A 5 7.63 18.68 -11.21
C THR A 5 6.47 17.69 -11.10
N VAL A 6 5.40 18.12 -10.44
CA VAL A 6 4.12 17.42 -10.48
C VAL A 6 3.70 17.46 -11.94
N ASN A 7 3.90 16.37 -12.66
CA ASN A 7 3.60 16.28 -14.09
C ASN A 7 2.08 16.52 -14.25
N ILE A 8 1.70 17.74 -14.66
CA ILE A 8 0.32 18.24 -14.71
C ILE A 8 -0.46 17.60 -15.89
N PHE A 9 0.24 16.93 -16.80
CA PHE A 9 -0.36 16.26 -17.94
C PHE A 9 -0.78 14.83 -17.57
N PRO A 10 -1.91 14.34 -18.11
CA PRO A 10 -2.24 12.93 -18.01
C PRO A 10 -1.07 12.12 -18.60
N PRO A 11 -0.55 11.11 -17.90
CA PRO A 11 0.58 10.33 -18.39
C PRO A 11 0.22 9.72 -19.74
N SER A 12 1.18 9.72 -20.67
CA SER A 12 0.92 9.17 -22.00
C SER A 12 0.64 7.67 -21.90
N VAL A 13 -0.06 7.12 -22.90
CA VAL A 13 -0.31 5.67 -22.96
C VAL A 13 1.01 4.88 -22.90
N MET A 14 2.08 5.43 -23.49
CA MET A 14 3.42 4.84 -23.47
C MET A 14 4.04 4.85 -22.06
N ASP A 15 3.91 5.96 -21.33
CA ASP A 15 4.42 6.05 -19.96
C ASP A 15 3.69 5.06 -19.03
N ILE A 16 2.37 4.91 -19.25
CA ILE A 16 1.56 3.94 -18.50
C ILE A 16 1.99 2.51 -18.82
N SER A 17 2.23 2.17 -20.10
CA SER A 17 2.65 0.82 -20.48
C SER A 17 4.03 0.47 -19.91
N VAL A 18 4.99 1.39 -20.00
CA VAL A 18 6.34 1.21 -19.44
C VAL A 18 6.26 1.03 -17.92
N THR A 19 5.52 1.90 -17.22
CA THR A 19 5.35 1.79 -15.76
C THR A 19 4.70 0.45 -15.35
N CYS A 20 3.75 -0.05 -16.15
CA CYS A 20 3.12 -1.35 -15.89
C CYS A 20 4.11 -2.52 -16.05
N GLU A 21 5.00 -2.45 -17.03
CA GLU A 21 6.02 -3.48 -17.28
C GLU A 21 7.09 -3.49 -16.20
N GLU A 22 7.59 -2.32 -15.80
CA GLU A 22 8.50 -2.17 -14.66
C GLU A 22 7.88 -2.74 -13.38
N ALA A 23 6.63 -2.38 -13.09
CA ALA A 23 5.92 -2.90 -11.92
C ALA A 23 5.75 -4.43 -11.94
N LYS A 24 5.47 -5.01 -13.12
CA LYS A 24 5.42 -6.48 -13.30
C LYS A 24 6.73 -7.14 -12.90
N GLN A 25 7.84 -6.64 -13.43
CA GLN A 25 9.16 -7.22 -13.16
C GLN A 25 9.61 -7.01 -11.71
N GLU A 26 9.39 -5.82 -11.15
CA GLU A 26 9.88 -5.46 -9.81
C GLU A 26 9.07 -6.14 -8.70
N PHE A 27 7.75 -6.31 -8.88
CA PHE A 27 6.86 -6.66 -7.77
C PHE A 27 6.05 -7.93 -7.94
N PHE A 28 5.75 -8.36 -9.16
CA PHE A 28 4.87 -9.51 -9.42
C PHE A 28 5.65 -10.79 -9.77
N SER A 29 6.95 -10.69 -10.04
CA SER A 29 7.85 -11.82 -10.31
C SER A 29 8.75 -12.21 -9.12
N LEU A 30 8.42 -11.75 -7.91
CA LEU A 30 9.21 -12.02 -6.71
C LEU A 30 9.08 -13.47 -6.23
N THR A 31 10.20 -14.07 -5.85
CA THR A 31 10.22 -15.41 -5.24
C THR A 31 9.70 -15.36 -3.79
N PRO A 32 9.29 -16.50 -3.20
CA PRO A 32 8.87 -16.55 -1.79
C PRO A 32 9.92 -15.99 -0.82
N ASP A 33 11.21 -16.18 -1.08
CA ASP A 33 12.30 -15.62 -0.28
C ASP A 33 12.38 -14.10 -0.38
N GLN A 34 12.27 -13.56 -1.60
CA GLN A 34 12.25 -12.12 -1.83
C GLN A 34 11.03 -11.46 -1.18
N ILE A 35 9.87 -12.13 -1.19
CA ILE A 35 8.67 -11.67 -0.49
C ILE A 35 8.92 -11.60 1.03
N ARG A 36 9.53 -12.63 1.64
CA ARG A 36 9.90 -12.61 3.06
C ARG A 36 10.91 -11.52 3.39
N GLN A 37 11.85 -11.24 2.49
CA GLN A 37 12.82 -10.17 2.68
C GLN A 37 12.17 -8.79 2.59
N LEU A 38 11.30 -8.59 1.59
CA LEU A 38 10.52 -7.37 1.43
C LEU A 38 9.63 -7.13 2.66
N GLU A 39 9.05 -8.19 3.22
CA GLU A 39 8.26 -8.12 4.44
C GLU A 39 9.07 -7.50 5.59
N ARG A 40 10.25 -8.07 5.86
CA ARG A 40 11.16 -7.59 6.91
C ARG A 40 11.60 -6.15 6.70
N MET A 41 11.86 -5.77 5.44
CA MET A 41 12.33 -4.43 5.08
C MET A 41 11.22 -3.36 5.14
N THR A 42 9.97 -3.76 5.29
CA THR A 42 8.81 -2.86 5.26
C THR A 42 7.97 -2.93 6.54
N ILE A 43 8.53 -3.49 7.63
CA ILE A 43 7.92 -3.51 8.97
C ILE A 43 7.52 -2.10 9.44
N GLY A 44 8.29 -1.07 9.06
CA GLY A 44 7.98 0.34 9.36
C GLY A 44 6.74 0.91 8.64
N GLN A 45 6.05 0.11 7.82
CA GLN A 45 4.79 0.47 7.17
C GLN A 45 4.83 1.86 6.51
N SER A 46 3.96 2.79 6.90
CA SER A 46 3.85 4.13 6.32
C SER A 46 5.12 4.96 6.38
N ASP A 47 6.04 4.61 7.28
CA ASP A 47 7.26 5.37 7.51
C ASP A 47 8.42 4.87 6.62
N SER A 48 8.22 3.74 5.91
CA SER A 48 9.17 3.19 4.96
C SER A 48 8.83 3.58 3.53
N GLU A 49 9.74 4.27 2.84
CA GLU A 49 9.61 4.56 1.41
C GLU A 49 9.52 3.28 0.56
N ARG A 50 10.17 2.20 0.98
CA ARG A 50 10.05 0.90 0.32
C ARG A 50 8.65 0.32 0.43
N TRP A 51 7.97 0.51 1.56
CA TRP A 51 6.58 0.09 1.74
C TRP A 51 5.63 0.88 0.84
N LYS A 52 5.84 2.21 0.71
CA LYS A 52 5.08 3.06 -0.22
C LYS A 52 5.26 2.61 -1.67
N LYS A 53 6.51 2.36 -2.09
CA LYS A 53 6.83 1.87 -3.45
C LYS A 53 6.18 0.51 -3.71
N ALA A 54 6.31 -0.45 -2.79
CA ALA A 54 5.76 -1.78 -2.93
C ALA A 54 4.23 -1.80 -3.10
N ARG A 55 3.53 -0.81 -2.54
CA ARG A 55 2.06 -0.71 -2.57
C ARG A 55 1.50 0.15 -3.70
N LYS A 56 2.31 1.00 -4.35
CA LYS A 56 1.87 1.99 -5.35
C LYS A 56 1.09 1.38 -6.52
N TYR A 57 1.41 0.14 -6.91
CA TYR A 57 0.79 -0.55 -8.04
C TYR A 57 0.01 -1.82 -7.64
N ARG A 58 -0.29 -2.00 -6.34
CA ARG A 58 -0.97 -3.20 -5.84
C ARG A 58 -2.39 -2.90 -5.37
N LEU A 59 -3.30 -3.84 -5.64
CA LEU A 59 -4.59 -3.87 -4.97
C LEU A 59 -4.37 -4.36 -3.53
N THR A 60 -4.49 -3.42 -2.60
CA THR A 60 -4.33 -3.68 -1.17
C THR A 60 -5.66 -4.06 -0.55
N ALA A 61 -5.65 -4.77 0.58
CA ALA A 61 -6.88 -5.25 1.24
C ALA A 61 -7.88 -4.11 1.51
N SER A 62 -7.40 -2.93 1.93
CA SER A 62 -8.22 -1.73 2.18
C SER A 62 -8.93 -1.16 0.94
N ASN A 63 -8.42 -1.47 -0.25
CA ASN A 63 -8.97 -0.99 -1.52
C ASN A 63 -9.70 -2.08 -2.32
N PHE A 64 -9.45 -3.36 -2.01
CA PHE A 64 -10.05 -4.50 -2.69
C PHE A 64 -11.58 -4.43 -2.72
N HIS A 65 -12.21 -4.11 -1.58
CA HIS A 65 -13.67 -4.02 -1.50
C HIS A 65 -14.28 -3.03 -2.50
N LYS A 66 -13.60 -1.89 -2.74
CA LYS A 66 -14.08 -0.86 -3.67
C LYS A 66 -14.06 -1.34 -5.11
N VAL A 67 -13.01 -2.06 -5.48
CA VAL A 67 -12.88 -2.65 -6.83
C VAL A 67 -13.85 -3.82 -7.00
N PHE A 68 -13.95 -4.69 -6.01
CA PHE A 68 -14.83 -5.86 -6.04
C PHE A 68 -16.31 -5.50 -6.20
N LYS A 69 -16.79 -4.43 -5.55
CA LYS A 69 -18.19 -3.98 -5.66
C LYS A 69 -18.48 -3.11 -6.88
N MET A 70 -17.48 -2.76 -7.70
CA MET A 70 -17.69 -1.89 -8.84
C MET A 70 -18.51 -2.62 -9.91
N LYS A 71 -19.61 -2.01 -10.35
CA LYS A 71 -20.42 -2.54 -11.44
C LYS A 71 -19.68 -2.39 -12.76
N ALA A 72 -19.89 -3.30 -13.70
CA ALA A 72 -19.29 -3.22 -15.03
C ALA A 72 -19.66 -1.94 -15.80
N THR A 73 -20.80 -1.32 -15.47
CA THR A 73 -21.27 -0.06 -16.06
C THR A 73 -20.67 1.20 -15.41
N THR A 74 -19.99 1.06 -14.28
CA THR A 74 -19.38 2.20 -13.58
C THR A 74 -18.05 2.56 -14.24
N ASN A 75 -17.87 3.84 -14.59
CA ASN A 75 -16.61 4.34 -15.12
C ASN A 75 -15.49 4.19 -14.05
N PRO A 76 -14.39 3.46 -14.34
CA PRO A 76 -13.34 3.17 -13.36
C PRO A 76 -12.39 4.35 -13.10
N LYS A 77 -12.49 5.45 -13.85
CA LYS A 77 -11.53 6.58 -13.84
C LYS A 77 -11.24 7.09 -12.42
N VAL A 78 -12.26 7.40 -11.63
CA VAL A 78 -12.10 7.94 -10.26
C VAL A 78 -11.43 6.93 -9.34
N THR A 79 -11.75 5.64 -9.50
CA THR A 79 -11.14 4.55 -8.74
C THR A 79 -9.67 4.40 -9.11
N LEU A 80 -9.33 4.42 -10.41
CA LEU A 80 -7.95 4.34 -10.89
C LEU A 80 -7.12 5.54 -10.43
N GLU A 81 -7.66 6.75 -10.53
CA GLU A 81 -6.98 7.96 -10.02
C GLU A 81 -6.70 7.86 -8.52
N THR A 82 -7.67 7.33 -7.77
CA THR A 82 -7.52 7.09 -6.32
C THR A 82 -6.48 6.01 -6.01
N LEU A 83 -6.37 4.97 -6.81
CA LEU A 83 -5.42 3.88 -6.59
C LEU A 83 -3.99 4.25 -6.97
N LEU A 84 -3.81 4.98 -8.07
CA LEU A 84 -2.49 5.24 -8.67
C LEU A 84 -1.83 6.52 -8.16
N TYR A 85 -2.61 7.56 -7.85
CA TYR A 85 -2.07 8.91 -7.60
C TYR A 85 -2.42 9.47 -6.22
N LYS A 86 -3.33 8.85 -5.47
CA LYS A 86 -3.73 9.38 -4.15
C LYS A 86 -2.69 9.04 -3.09
N ASN A 87 -1.97 10.07 -2.64
CA ASN A 87 -1.23 10.02 -1.39
C ASN A 87 -2.21 9.98 -0.22
N VAL A 88 -2.19 8.91 0.57
CA VAL A 88 -3.00 8.80 1.79
C VAL A 88 -2.44 9.76 2.83
N ARG A 89 -3.11 10.90 3.02
CA ARG A 89 -2.81 11.83 4.12
C ARG A 89 -3.27 11.20 5.43
N GLN A 90 -2.41 11.19 6.45
CA GLN A 90 -2.84 10.77 7.78
C GLN A 90 -3.85 11.76 8.34
N THR A 91 -4.98 11.24 8.82
CA THR A 91 -5.99 12.04 9.52
C THR A 91 -5.75 11.96 11.04
N PRO A 92 -6.27 12.92 11.83
CA PRO A 92 -6.19 12.83 13.29
C PRO A 92 -6.76 11.53 13.86
N ALA A 93 -7.82 10.98 13.26
CA ALA A 93 -8.39 9.69 13.64
C ALA A 93 -7.43 8.51 13.33
N MET A 94 -6.68 8.57 12.22
CA MET A 94 -5.65 7.58 11.90
C MET A 94 -4.46 7.68 12.85
N ALA A 95 -4.00 8.89 13.17
CA ALA A 95 -2.93 9.11 14.13
C ALA A 95 -3.34 8.61 15.53
N PHE A 96 -4.58 8.87 15.95
CA PHE A 96 -5.14 8.33 17.17
C PHE A 96 -5.21 6.79 17.15
N GLY A 97 -5.63 6.20 16.03
CA GLY A 97 -5.66 4.74 15.85
C GLY A 97 -4.28 4.09 15.92
N ILE A 98 -3.24 4.74 15.37
CA ILE A 98 -1.84 4.30 15.49
C ILE A 98 -1.38 4.39 16.94
N ALA A 99 -1.62 5.53 17.60
CA ALA A 99 -1.24 5.76 18.99
C ALA A 99 -1.92 4.77 19.96
N LYS A 100 -3.19 4.42 19.71
CA LYS A 100 -3.94 3.44 20.53
C LYS A 100 -3.63 1.99 20.17
N GLY A 101 -3.38 1.68 18.89
CA GLY A 101 -3.02 0.34 18.44
C GLY A 101 -1.74 -0.19 19.08
N GLY A 102 -0.82 0.70 19.46
CA GLY A 102 0.47 0.35 20.08
C GLY A 102 0.47 0.06 21.59
N SER A 103 -0.58 0.36 22.37
CA SER A 103 -0.44 0.33 23.86
C SER A 103 -1.43 -0.58 24.61
N PRO A 104 -2.78 -0.56 24.42
CA PRO A 104 -3.67 -1.46 25.17
C PRO A 104 -4.30 -2.58 24.32
N THR A 105 -4.53 -2.37 23.03
CA THR A 105 -5.33 -3.29 22.19
C THR A 105 -4.56 -4.55 21.79
N LEU A 106 -3.27 -4.41 21.46
CA LEU A 106 -2.37 -5.56 21.26
C LEU A 106 -2.21 -6.38 22.55
N HIS A 107 -2.15 -5.72 23.71
CA HIS A 107 -2.03 -6.39 25.01
C HIS A 107 -3.29 -7.17 25.41
N GLN A 108 -4.46 -6.82 24.85
CA GLN A 108 -5.71 -7.56 25.02
C GLN A 108 -5.78 -8.77 24.08
N CYS A 109 -5.29 -8.66 22.83
CA CYS A 109 -5.22 -9.79 21.90
C CYS A 109 -4.18 -10.84 22.33
N ASN A 110 -3.01 -10.40 22.81
CA ASN A 110 -1.90 -11.29 23.15
C ASN A 110 -2.15 -12.15 24.40
N ARG A 111 -3.12 -11.78 25.25
CA ARG A 111 -3.52 -12.58 26.42
C ARG A 111 -4.31 -13.84 26.07
N ASN A 112 -4.84 -13.94 24.85
CA ASN A 112 -5.70 -15.06 24.42
C ASN A 112 -5.03 -15.95 23.34
N SER A 113 -3.74 -15.76 23.04
CA SER A 113 -3.06 -16.49 21.97
C SER A 113 -1.65 -16.83 22.39
N ALA A 114 -1.34 -18.12 22.57
CA ALA A 114 -0.03 -18.62 23.00
C ALA A 114 1.04 -18.57 21.89
N HIS A 115 0.99 -17.56 21.02
CA HIS A 115 1.91 -17.39 19.90
C HIS A 115 2.51 -15.97 19.95
N GLU A 116 3.84 -15.92 19.97
CA GLU A 116 4.60 -14.67 19.89
C GLU A 116 4.40 -14.03 18.51
N GLU A 117 3.52 -13.03 18.44
CA GLU A 117 3.27 -12.31 17.20
C GLU A 117 4.48 -11.45 16.82
N ARG A 118 5.07 -11.77 15.67
CA ARG A 118 6.11 -10.95 15.04
C ARG A 118 5.46 -9.73 14.40
N PRO A 119 6.10 -8.54 14.46
CA PRO A 119 5.59 -7.36 13.76
C PRO A 119 5.53 -7.64 12.25
N CYS A 120 4.31 -7.70 11.72
CA CYS A 120 4.03 -7.95 10.31
C CYS A 120 3.88 -6.62 9.56
N CYS A 121 4.49 -6.52 8.38
CA CYS A 121 4.22 -5.41 7.47
C CYS A 121 2.87 -5.61 6.76
N ARG A 122 2.06 -4.56 6.64
CA ARG A 122 0.77 -4.64 5.93
C ARG A 122 0.95 -4.29 4.46
N PHE A 123 0.95 -5.24 3.53
CA PHE A 123 0.97 -4.94 2.08
C PHE A 123 -0.40 -4.62 1.49
#